data_AF-A0A2U2XEV3-F1
#
_entry.id   AF-A0A2U2XEV3-F1
#
_cell.length_a   1.000
_cell.length_b   1.000
_cell.length_c   1.000
_cell.angle_alpha   90.00
_cell.angle_beta   90.00
_cell.angle_gamma   90.00
#
_symmetry.space_group_name_H-M   'P 1'
#
loop_
_entity.id
_entity.type
_entity.pdbx_description
1 polymer ?
#
loop_
_entity_poly.entity_id
_entity_poly.type
_entity_poly.pdbx_seq_one_letter_code
_entity_poly.pdbx_strand_id
1 'polypeptide(L)'
;MKIIFKILAVALLTSVLFSCSDYQKILKGDDYEEKFLHANRMYDKGVYNKALTLYEQIYQRFPKTDKGEVAYYRIAKSYYEVGDYYMAGYYFNQFTQRYPFSENAEEALFMTAICSVQNSPSASLDQEETELALNDLQLFVQRYPDSKLIDSCNRTMDRLRFKLETKKFESVRLYDRMEKSRAAVAASRSFLEDYPRSVYIKEAAFMQFKNSYDLAMRSVLQKKKERVENAMETYAKYSFLFEGESYEKRTAKYNEDLAQELIYVAEQYAYRDIAEAYELSSSTSEQKKVYYLEETLKRFDNFAKKYPDSELLEKARVFQKRAEKELVNS
;
A
#
# COMPACT_ATOMS: atom_id res chain seq x y z
N MET A 1 -31.69 -37.73 -53.55
CA MET A 1 -30.95 -36.74 -52.73
C MET A 1 -31.38 -36.70 -51.26
N LYS A 2 -32.65 -36.43 -50.91
CA LYS A 2 -33.09 -36.31 -49.50
C LYS A 2 -32.88 -37.57 -48.65
N ILE A 3 -33.02 -38.77 -49.23
CA ILE A 3 -32.79 -40.05 -48.53
C ILE A 3 -31.30 -40.28 -48.25
N ILE A 4 -30.42 -39.99 -49.21
CA ILE A 4 -28.96 -40.08 -49.06
C ILE A 4 -28.46 -39.11 -47.98
N PHE A 5 -29.03 -37.89 -47.92
CA PHE A 5 -28.69 -36.91 -46.88
C PHE A 5 -29.12 -37.36 -45.48
N LYS A 6 -30.29 -38.02 -45.36
CA LYS A 6 -30.74 -38.62 -44.08
C LYS A 6 -29.86 -39.80 -43.66
N ILE A 7 -29.45 -40.65 -44.60
CA ILE A 7 -28.53 -41.78 -44.32
C ILE A 7 -27.15 -41.26 -43.89
N LEU A 8 -26.61 -40.24 -44.56
CA LEU A 8 -25.36 -39.59 -44.16
C LEU A 8 -25.47 -38.88 -42.80
N ALA A 9 -26.59 -38.23 -42.51
CA ALA A 9 -26.83 -37.62 -41.20
C ALA A 9 -26.91 -38.67 -40.07
N VAL A 10 -27.57 -39.82 -40.32
CA VAL A 10 -27.63 -40.93 -39.36
C VAL A 10 -26.27 -41.63 -39.22
N ALA A 11 -25.50 -41.78 -40.31
CA ALA A 11 -24.14 -42.32 -40.27
C ALA A 11 -23.17 -41.38 -39.51
N LEU A 12 -23.29 -40.07 -39.69
CA LEU A 12 -22.53 -39.07 -38.94
C LEU A 12 -22.92 -39.09 -37.46
N LEU A 13 -24.22 -39.12 -37.16
CA LEU A 13 -24.74 -39.17 -35.78
C LEU A 13 -24.31 -40.46 -35.06
N THR A 14 -24.30 -41.61 -35.76
CA THR A 14 -23.83 -42.88 -35.20
C THR A 14 -22.30 -42.91 -35.06
N SER A 15 -21.54 -42.28 -35.96
CA SER A 15 -20.08 -42.16 -35.82
C SER A 15 -19.65 -41.36 -34.57
N VAL A 16 -20.43 -40.37 -34.17
CA VAL A 16 -20.22 -39.61 -32.92
C VAL A 16 -20.52 -40.48 -31.68
N LEU A 17 -21.47 -41.42 -31.79
CA LEU A 17 -21.85 -42.32 -30.68
C LEU A 17 -20.88 -43.50 -30.47
N PHE A 18 -20.08 -43.88 -31.47
CA PHE A 18 -19.07 -44.96 -31.36
C PHE A 18 -17.67 -44.48 -30.95
N SER A 19 -17.46 -43.18 -30.74
CA SER A 19 -16.18 -42.64 -30.26
C SER A 19 -15.99 -42.85 -28.75
N CYS A 20 -16.06 -44.09 -28.28
CA CYS A 20 -15.50 -44.45 -26.98
C CYS A 20 -13.97 -44.40 -27.11
N SER A 21 -13.39 -43.22 -26.84
CA SER A 21 -11.94 -43.04 -26.88
C SER A 21 -11.25 -44.03 -25.93
N ASP A 22 -10.05 -44.49 -26.27
CA ASP A 22 -9.29 -45.41 -25.41
C ASP A 22 -9.05 -44.82 -24.00
N TYR A 23 -8.98 -43.49 -23.89
CA TYR A 23 -8.98 -42.80 -22.61
C TYR A 23 -10.20 -43.15 -21.74
N GLN A 24 -11.41 -43.18 -22.31
CA GLN A 24 -12.63 -43.45 -21.56
C GLN A 24 -12.73 -44.92 -21.11
N LYS A 25 -12.16 -45.84 -21.89
CA LYS A 25 -12.01 -47.25 -21.49
C LYS A 25 -11.07 -47.36 -20.29
N ILE A 26 -9.91 -46.72 -20.38
CA ILE A 26 -8.88 -46.73 -19.31
C ILE A 26 -9.40 -46.06 -18.05
N LEU A 27 -10.04 -44.90 -18.16
CA LEU A 27 -10.59 -44.14 -17.04
C LEU A 27 -11.61 -44.94 -16.22
N LYS A 28 -12.44 -45.76 -16.90
CA LYS A 28 -13.49 -46.59 -16.26
C LYS A 28 -13.00 -47.98 -15.85
N GLY A 29 -11.87 -48.44 -16.36
CA GLY A 29 -11.30 -49.74 -16.04
C GLY A 29 -10.69 -49.79 -14.64
N ASP A 30 -10.34 -50.99 -14.18
CA ASP A 30 -9.69 -51.22 -12.87
C ASP A 30 -8.20 -51.58 -12.99
N ASP A 31 -7.62 -51.48 -14.19
CA ASP A 31 -6.18 -51.62 -14.39
C ASP A 31 -5.47 -50.29 -14.08
N TYR A 32 -5.00 -50.17 -12.85
CA TYR A 32 -4.31 -48.97 -12.38
C TYR A 32 -2.87 -48.84 -12.90
N GLU A 33 -2.27 -49.93 -13.39
CA GLU A 33 -0.98 -49.87 -14.07
C GLU A 33 -1.14 -49.17 -15.41
N GLU A 34 -2.14 -49.61 -16.17
CA GLU A 34 -2.48 -49.00 -17.45
C GLU A 34 -2.88 -47.52 -17.26
N LYS A 35 -3.67 -47.20 -16.23
CA LYS A 35 -4.01 -45.80 -15.88
C LYS A 35 -2.75 -44.97 -15.63
N PHE A 36 -1.80 -45.46 -14.83
CA PHE A 36 -0.59 -44.72 -14.50
C PHE A 36 0.28 -44.46 -15.74
N LEU A 37 0.51 -45.50 -16.55
CA LEU A 37 1.26 -45.36 -17.80
C LEU A 37 0.56 -44.40 -18.78
N HIS A 38 -0.77 -44.44 -18.84
CA HIS A 38 -1.54 -43.55 -19.70
C HIS A 38 -1.54 -42.10 -19.18
N ALA A 39 -1.62 -41.91 -17.86
CA ALA A 39 -1.52 -40.59 -17.23
C ALA A 39 -0.17 -39.93 -17.53
N ASN A 40 0.94 -40.67 -17.41
CA ASN A 40 2.27 -40.20 -17.78
C ASN A 40 2.32 -39.77 -19.25
N ARG A 41 1.84 -40.61 -20.18
CA ARG A 41 1.79 -40.25 -21.61
C ARG A 41 0.95 -39.01 -21.88
N MET A 42 -0.15 -38.82 -21.16
CA MET A 42 -1.00 -37.63 -21.32
C MET A 42 -0.31 -36.39 -20.77
N TYR A 43 0.34 -36.51 -19.62
CA TYR A 43 1.12 -35.45 -19.00
C TYR A 43 2.26 -35.00 -19.93
N ASP A 44 3.05 -35.94 -20.46
CA ASP A 44 4.18 -35.66 -21.36
C ASP A 44 3.74 -35.02 -22.68
N LYS A 45 2.48 -35.23 -23.09
CA LYS A 45 1.86 -34.59 -24.26
C LYS A 45 1.22 -33.23 -23.95
N GLY A 46 1.32 -32.74 -22.72
CA GLY A 46 0.68 -31.50 -22.28
C GLY A 46 -0.84 -31.59 -22.10
N VAL A 47 -1.41 -32.80 -22.10
CA VAL A 47 -2.85 -33.04 -21.92
C VAL A 47 -3.18 -33.16 -20.43
N TYR A 48 -2.85 -32.11 -19.68
CA TYR A 48 -2.80 -32.11 -18.23
C TYR A 48 -4.15 -32.42 -17.57
N ASN A 49 -5.27 -31.90 -18.08
CA ASN A 49 -6.60 -32.19 -17.53
C ASN A 49 -6.96 -33.69 -17.55
N LYS A 50 -6.56 -34.41 -18.61
CA LYS A 50 -6.79 -35.87 -18.69
C LYS A 50 -5.83 -36.64 -17.80
N ALA A 51 -4.58 -36.20 -17.73
CA ALA A 51 -3.59 -36.80 -16.85
C ALA A 51 -4.02 -36.65 -15.38
N LEU A 52 -4.45 -35.45 -14.99
CA LEU A 52 -4.94 -35.10 -13.67
C LEU A 52 -6.03 -36.07 -13.18
N THR A 53 -7.09 -36.29 -13.96
CA THR A 53 -8.18 -37.20 -13.56
C THR A 53 -7.68 -38.63 -13.30
N LEU A 54 -6.75 -39.13 -14.12
CA LEU A 54 -6.17 -40.46 -13.93
C LEU A 54 -5.27 -40.50 -12.68
N TYR A 55 -4.43 -39.48 -12.47
CA TYR A 55 -3.59 -39.39 -11.27
C TYR A 55 -4.42 -39.31 -9.98
N GLU A 56 -5.54 -38.59 -9.97
CA GLU A 56 -6.45 -38.52 -8.82
C GLU A 56 -6.99 -39.90 -8.43
N GLN A 57 -7.41 -40.71 -9.40
CA GLN A 57 -7.87 -42.08 -9.15
C GLN A 57 -6.74 -42.95 -8.61
N ILE A 58 -5.54 -42.84 -9.18
CA ILE A 58 -4.36 -43.60 -8.75
C ILE A 58 -4.00 -43.26 -7.31
N TYR A 59 -3.95 -41.96 -6.99
CA TYR A 59 -3.67 -41.48 -5.64
C TYR A 59 -4.73 -41.94 -4.64
N GLN A 60 -6.02 -41.85 -5.01
CA GLN A 60 -7.12 -42.30 -4.14
C GLN A 60 -6.99 -43.79 -3.78
N ARG A 61 -6.51 -44.61 -4.72
CA ARG A 61 -6.37 -46.05 -4.52
C ARG A 61 -5.07 -46.44 -3.80
N PHE A 62 -3.95 -45.76 -4.11
CA PHE A 62 -2.61 -46.18 -3.67
C PHE A 62 -1.76 -45.04 -3.08
N PRO A 63 -2.25 -44.25 -2.10
CA PRO A 63 -1.57 -43.03 -1.66
C PRO A 63 -0.22 -43.27 -0.97
N LYS A 64 0.05 -44.46 -0.44
CA LYS A 64 1.28 -44.80 0.31
C LYS A 64 2.31 -45.58 -0.52
N THR A 65 2.22 -45.50 -1.83
CA THR A 65 3.12 -46.19 -2.77
C THR A 65 3.94 -45.17 -3.55
N ASP A 66 5.05 -45.59 -4.15
CA ASP A 66 5.86 -44.75 -5.04
C ASP A 66 5.03 -44.14 -6.17
N LYS A 67 4.09 -44.93 -6.73
CA LYS A 67 3.13 -44.45 -7.74
C LYS A 67 2.15 -43.44 -7.19
N GLY A 68 1.73 -43.59 -5.93
CA GLY A 68 0.90 -42.62 -5.23
C GLY A 68 1.63 -41.29 -5.03
N GLU A 69 2.90 -41.34 -4.64
CA GLU A 69 3.75 -40.15 -4.50
C GLU A 69 3.91 -39.43 -5.84
N VAL A 70 4.30 -40.15 -6.90
CA VAL A 70 4.43 -39.58 -8.26
C VAL A 70 3.10 -39.02 -8.74
N ALA A 71 2.00 -39.75 -8.55
CA ALA A 71 0.67 -39.29 -8.94
C ALA A 71 0.31 -37.99 -8.21
N TYR A 72 0.52 -37.91 -6.88
CA TYR A 72 0.20 -36.72 -6.10
C TYR A 72 1.02 -35.51 -6.53
N TYR A 73 2.32 -35.70 -6.80
CA TYR A 73 3.18 -34.67 -7.31
C TYR A 73 2.76 -34.19 -8.72
N ARG A 74 2.38 -35.13 -9.60
CA ARG A 74 1.90 -34.83 -10.95
C ARG A 74 0.52 -34.18 -10.96
N ILE A 75 -0.32 -34.42 -9.95
CA ILE A 75 -1.56 -33.65 -9.73
C ILE A 75 -1.20 -32.18 -9.54
N ALA A 76 -0.30 -31.86 -8.60
CA ALA A 76 0.13 -30.49 -8.34
C ALA A 76 0.72 -29.81 -9.59
N LYS A 77 1.65 -30.50 -10.28
CA LYS A 77 2.22 -30.01 -11.54
C LYS A 77 1.18 -29.84 -12.64
N SER A 78 0.19 -30.73 -12.75
CA SER A 78 -0.86 -30.60 -13.76
C SER A 78 -1.72 -29.37 -13.53
N TYR A 79 -2.09 -29.07 -12.27
CA TYR A 79 -2.79 -27.83 -11.93
C TYR A 79 -1.96 -26.58 -12.26
N TYR A 80 -0.65 -26.62 -11.99
CA TYR A 80 0.25 -25.51 -12.32
C TYR A 80 0.28 -25.23 -13.82
N GLU A 81 0.42 -26.28 -14.63
CA GLU A 81 0.54 -26.17 -16.07
C GLU A 81 -0.75 -25.69 -16.77
N VAL A 82 -1.92 -25.96 -16.18
CA VAL A 82 -3.20 -25.41 -16.67
C VAL A 82 -3.49 -24.00 -16.15
N GLY A 83 -2.61 -23.45 -15.31
CA GLY A 83 -2.71 -22.11 -14.74
C GLY A 83 -3.62 -21.99 -13.52
N ASP A 84 -4.07 -23.10 -12.94
CA ASP A 84 -4.82 -23.09 -11.68
C ASP A 84 -3.83 -23.11 -10.51
N TYR A 85 -3.23 -21.95 -10.26
CA TYR A 85 -2.17 -21.81 -9.25
C TYR A 85 -2.70 -21.99 -7.82
N TYR A 86 -3.99 -21.73 -7.56
CA TYR A 86 -4.59 -22.00 -6.25
C TYR A 86 -4.59 -23.50 -5.94
N MET A 87 -5.11 -24.32 -6.86
CA MET A 87 -5.10 -25.76 -6.68
C MET A 87 -3.68 -26.33 -6.72
N ALA A 88 -2.83 -25.82 -7.61
CA ALA A 88 -1.43 -26.22 -7.68
C ALA A 88 -0.70 -25.99 -6.35
N GLY A 89 -0.76 -24.77 -5.81
CA GLY A 89 -0.16 -24.40 -4.54
C GLY A 89 -0.67 -25.25 -3.38
N TYR A 90 -1.98 -25.52 -3.35
CA TYR A 90 -2.58 -26.43 -2.36
C TYR A 90 -1.96 -27.84 -2.43
N TYR A 91 -1.94 -28.46 -3.62
CA TYR A 91 -1.43 -29.81 -3.78
C TYR A 91 0.09 -29.90 -3.55
N PHE A 92 0.86 -28.89 -3.97
CA PHE A 92 2.29 -28.82 -3.67
C PHE A 92 2.55 -28.70 -2.16
N ASN A 93 1.83 -27.83 -1.46
CA ASN A 93 1.97 -27.69 -0.02
C ASN A 93 1.65 -29.00 0.69
N GLN A 94 0.52 -29.63 0.33
CA GLN A 94 0.13 -30.93 0.86
C GLN A 94 1.15 -32.03 0.54
N PHE A 95 1.83 -31.98 -0.62
CA PHE A 95 2.88 -32.92 -0.96
C PHE A 95 4.02 -32.86 0.06
N THR A 96 4.45 -31.66 0.47
CA THR A 96 5.52 -31.49 1.49
C THR A 96 5.15 -32.05 2.87
N GLN A 97 3.85 -32.14 3.17
CA GLN A 97 3.35 -32.71 4.43
C GLN A 97 3.21 -34.24 4.35
N ARG A 98 2.77 -34.75 3.19
CA ARG A 98 2.52 -36.18 2.97
C ARG A 98 3.80 -36.97 2.69
N TYR A 99 4.74 -36.35 1.98
CA TYR A 99 6.01 -36.96 1.55
C TYR A 99 7.20 -36.08 1.95
N PRO A 100 7.42 -35.83 3.26
CA PRO A 100 8.45 -34.89 3.73
C PRO A 100 9.89 -35.33 3.43
N PHE A 101 10.11 -36.62 3.15
CA PHE A 101 11.41 -37.20 2.81
C PHE A 101 11.61 -37.44 1.31
N SER A 102 10.64 -37.03 0.48
CA SER A 102 10.77 -37.13 -0.98
C SER A 102 11.90 -36.25 -1.48
N GLU A 103 12.61 -36.70 -2.51
CA GLU A 103 13.56 -35.86 -3.27
C GLU A 103 12.86 -34.64 -3.90
N ASN A 104 11.54 -34.73 -4.13
CA ASN A 104 10.74 -33.63 -4.67
C ASN A 104 10.19 -32.68 -3.59
N ALA A 105 10.46 -32.92 -2.30
CA ALA A 105 9.91 -32.10 -1.21
C ALA A 105 10.41 -30.65 -1.23
N GLU A 106 11.67 -30.43 -1.63
CA GLU A 106 12.24 -29.09 -1.82
C GLU A 106 11.55 -28.37 -2.99
N GLU A 107 11.50 -29.01 -4.17
CA GLU A 107 10.85 -28.43 -5.35
C GLU A 107 9.37 -28.16 -5.08
N ALA A 108 8.65 -29.06 -4.40
CA ALA A 108 7.24 -28.85 -4.06
C ALA A 108 7.04 -27.63 -3.15
N LEU A 109 7.91 -27.41 -2.15
CA LEU A 109 7.80 -26.22 -1.32
C LEU A 109 8.09 -24.94 -2.12
N PHE A 110 9.11 -24.97 -2.98
CA PHE A 110 9.39 -23.86 -3.88
C PHE A 110 8.19 -23.55 -4.79
N MET A 111 7.62 -24.58 -5.41
CA MET A 111 6.48 -24.44 -6.30
C MET A 111 5.22 -23.95 -5.58
N THR A 112 5.05 -24.26 -4.29
CA THR A 112 4.01 -23.65 -3.45
C THR A 112 4.16 -22.13 -3.44
N ALA A 113 5.37 -21.63 -3.14
CA ALA A 113 5.65 -20.20 -3.14
C ALA A 113 5.50 -19.56 -4.53
N ILE A 114 5.92 -20.25 -5.59
CA ILE A 114 5.76 -19.75 -6.97
C ILE A 114 4.27 -19.65 -7.35
N CYS A 115 3.43 -20.58 -6.93
CA CYS A 115 1.98 -20.47 -7.16
C CYS A 115 1.40 -19.20 -6.51
N SER A 116 1.77 -18.92 -5.26
CA SER A 116 1.38 -17.67 -4.58
C SER A 116 1.90 -16.43 -5.31
N VAL A 117 3.13 -16.48 -5.84
CA VAL A 117 3.69 -15.39 -6.68
C VAL A 117 2.87 -15.17 -7.96
N GLN A 118 2.36 -16.24 -8.60
CA GLN A 118 1.52 -16.12 -9.79
C GLN A 118 0.12 -15.55 -9.49
N ASN A 119 -0.41 -15.83 -8.30
CA ASN A 119 -1.67 -15.26 -7.82
C ASN A 119 -1.56 -13.79 -7.38
N SER A 120 -0.34 -13.32 -7.08
CA SER A 120 -0.09 -11.92 -6.68
C SER A 120 -0.51 -10.93 -7.78
N PRO A 121 -1.53 -10.08 -7.53
CA PRO A 121 -2.11 -9.21 -8.56
C PRO A 121 -1.23 -7.99 -8.85
N SER A 122 -1.66 -7.10 -9.76
CA SER A 122 -1.01 -5.80 -9.97
C SER A 122 -1.10 -4.90 -8.72
N ALA A 123 -0.16 -3.96 -8.57
CA ALA A 123 -0.08 -3.07 -7.39
C ALA A 123 -1.37 -2.29 -7.08
N SER A 124 -2.17 -1.96 -8.10
CA SER A 124 -3.43 -1.24 -7.95
C SER A 124 -4.52 -2.01 -7.17
N LEU A 125 -4.46 -3.34 -7.14
CA LEU A 125 -5.47 -4.22 -6.52
C LEU A 125 -5.08 -4.62 -5.09
N ASP A 126 -5.98 -5.26 -4.35
CA ASP A 126 -5.69 -5.79 -3.02
C ASP A 126 -4.43 -6.69 -3.03
N GLN A 127 -3.63 -6.65 -1.97
CA GLN A 127 -2.30 -7.27 -1.93
C GLN A 127 -2.19 -8.44 -0.95
N GLU A 128 -3.30 -8.99 -0.45
CA GLU A 128 -3.28 -10.17 0.43
C GLU A 128 -2.47 -11.33 -0.18
N GLU A 129 -2.69 -11.63 -1.46
CA GLU A 129 -1.94 -12.68 -2.19
C GLU A 129 -0.44 -12.34 -2.36
N THR A 130 -0.07 -11.06 -2.41
CA THR A 130 1.33 -10.63 -2.47
C THR A 130 2.04 -10.87 -1.14
N GLU A 131 1.37 -10.59 -0.02
CA GLU A 131 1.89 -10.87 1.32
C GLU A 131 2.00 -12.37 1.57
N LEU A 132 1.02 -13.16 1.13
CA LEU A 132 1.08 -14.63 1.15
C LEU A 132 2.31 -15.14 0.38
N ALA A 133 2.53 -14.64 -0.84
CA ALA A 133 3.68 -15.01 -1.64
C ALA A 133 5.03 -14.67 -0.97
N LEU A 134 5.12 -13.53 -0.29
CA LEU A 134 6.31 -13.17 0.49
C LEU A 134 6.56 -14.15 1.64
N ASN A 135 5.51 -14.53 2.36
CA ASN A 135 5.60 -15.49 3.46
C ASN A 135 6.02 -16.88 2.98
N ASP A 136 5.46 -17.36 1.87
CA ASP A 136 5.80 -18.67 1.31
C ASP A 136 7.24 -18.72 0.78
N LEU A 137 7.70 -17.66 0.12
CA LEU A 137 9.10 -17.54 -0.31
C LEU A 137 10.05 -17.51 0.89
N GLN A 138 9.69 -16.77 1.94
CA GLN A 138 10.50 -16.69 3.15
C GLN A 138 10.55 -18.04 3.88
N LEU A 139 9.44 -18.77 3.93
CA LEU A 139 9.39 -20.14 4.47
C LEU A 139 10.31 -21.08 3.69
N PHE A 140 10.31 -21.01 2.35
CA PHE A 140 11.24 -21.79 1.54
C PHE A 140 12.70 -21.46 1.86
N VAL A 141 13.06 -20.18 1.90
CA VAL A 141 14.43 -19.73 2.21
C VAL A 141 14.87 -20.19 3.60
N GLN A 142 13.98 -20.15 4.59
CA GLN A 142 14.27 -20.61 5.95
C GLN A 142 14.45 -22.14 6.04
N ARG A 143 13.65 -22.90 5.28
CA ARG A 143 13.67 -24.36 5.33
C ARG A 143 14.80 -24.98 4.51
N TYR A 144 15.17 -24.35 3.39
CA TYR A 144 16.20 -24.84 2.47
C TYR A 144 17.27 -23.75 2.19
N PRO A 145 18.01 -23.29 3.22
CA PRO A 145 18.93 -22.15 3.09
C PRO A 145 20.11 -22.39 2.13
N ASP A 146 20.47 -23.65 1.85
CA ASP A 146 21.54 -24.03 0.93
C ASP A 146 21.05 -24.34 -0.50
N SER A 147 19.76 -24.09 -0.78
CA SER A 147 19.17 -24.35 -2.09
C SER A 147 19.80 -23.45 -3.17
N LYS A 148 19.93 -24.00 -4.38
CA LYS A 148 20.33 -23.21 -5.57
C LYS A 148 19.27 -22.18 -5.97
N LEU A 149 18.06 -22.25 -5.41
CA LEU A 149 16.93 -21.38 -5.73
C LEU A 149 16.84 -20.12 -4.84
N ILE A 150 17.71 -19.99 -3.83
CA ILE A 150 17.69 -18.86 -2.87
C ILE A 150 17.78 -17.50 -3.58
N ASP A 151 18.68 -17.35 -4.55
CA ASP A 151 18.82 -16.11 -5.30
C ASP A 151 17.55 -15.74 -6.07
N SER A 152 16.88 -16.73 -6.68
CA SER A 152 15.60 -16.53 -7.36
C SER A 152 14.51 -16.11 -6.39
N CYS A 153 14.45 -16.71 -5.19
CA CYS A 153 13.52 -16.32 -4.14
C CYS A 153 13.78 -14.87 -3.68
N ASN A 154 15.02 -14.52 -3.38
CA ASN A 154 15.40 -13.18 -2.92
C ASN A 154 15.02 -12.11 -3.94
N ARG A 155 15.37 -12.30 -5.23
CA ARG A 155 14.99 -11.37 -6.30
C ARG A 155 13.48 -11.26 -6.47
N THR A 156 12.75 -12.36 -6.28
CA THR A 156 11.28 -12.35 -6.36
C THR A 156 10.67 -11.61 -5.18
N MET A 157 11.17 -11.82 -3.95
CA MET A 157 10.74 -11.08 -2.77
C MET A 157 11.00 -9.59 -2.92
N ASP A 158 12.15 -9.18 -3.45
CA ASP A 158 12.46 -7.76 -3.69
C ASP A 158 11.47 -7.13 -4.68
N ARG A 159 11.11 -7.85 -5.75
CA ARG A 159 10.08 -7.41 -6.71
C ARG A 159 8.70 -7.28 -6.07
N LEU A 160 8.30 -8.21 -5.19
CA LEU A 160 7.02 -8.13 -4.49
C LEU A 160 7.00 -7.00 -3.45
N ARG A 161 8.08 -6.79 -2.70
CA ARG A 161 8.22 -5.64 -1.79
C ARG A 161 8.15 -4.32 -2.54
N PHE A 162 8.81 -4.22 -3.69
CA PHE A 162 8.72 -3.05 -4.56
C PHE A 162 7.29 -2.82 -5.09
N LYS A 163 6.52 -3.89 -5.32
CA LYS A 163 5.10 -3.79 -5.69
C LYS A 163 4.27 -3.17 -4.56
N LEU A 164 4.47 -3.61 -3.30
CA LEU A 164 3.80 -3.06 -2.12
C LEU A 164 4.17 -1.59 -1.88
N GLU A 165 5.46 -1.26 -2.00
CA GLU A 165 5.97 0.11 -1.96
C GLU A 165 5.28 0.97 -3.02
N THR A 166 5.25 0.51 -4.28
CA THR A 166 4.62 1.23 -5.40
C THR A 166 3.14 1.49 -5.12
N LYS A 167 2.38 0.50 -4.63
CA LYS A 167 0.96 0.70 -4.26
C LYS A 167 0.79 1.78 -3.20
N LYS A 168 1.64 1.77 -2.16
CA LYS A 168 1.55 2.78 -1.08
C LYS A 168 1.90 4.17 -1.60
N PHE A 169 2.91 4.28 -2.47
CA PHE A 169 3.27 5.53 -3.12
C PHE A 169 2.16 6.04 -4.05
N GLU A 170 1.51 5.17 -4.82
CA GLU A 170 0.37 5.54 -5.67
C GLU A 170 -0.79 6.16 -4.86
N SER A 171 -0.98 5.71 -3.62
CA SER A 171 -1.94 6.32 -2.68
C SER A 171 -1.55 7.76 -2.32
N VAL A 172 -0.25 8.04 -2.13
CA VAL A 172 0.26 9.41 -1.93
C VAL A 172 -0.08 10.29 -3.13
N ARG A 173 0.25 9.81 -4.34
CA ARG A 173 0.00 10.53 -5.59
C ARG A 173 -1.50 10.78 -5.82
N LEU A 174 -2.34 9.81 -5.46
CA LEU A 174 -3.79 9.94 -5.58
C LEU A 174 -4.30 11.07 -4.70
N TYR A 175 -3.92 11.13 -3.43
CA TYR A 175 -4.36 12.20 -2.52
C TYR A 175 -3.83 13.58 -2.92
N ASP A 176 -2.59 13.68 -3.40
CA ASP A 176 -2.04 14.93 -3.95
C ASP A 176 -2.86 15.39 -5.17
N ARG A 177 -3.13 14.49 -6.12
CA ARG A 177 -3.93 14.82 -7.33
C ARG A 177 -5.35 15.25 -7.00
N MET A 178 -5.95 14.69 -5.95
CA MET A 178 -7.28 15.07 -5.48
C MET A 178 -7.29 16.36 -4.65
N GLU A 179 -6.14 17.03 -4.48
CA GLU A 179 -5.95 18.18 -3.59
C GLU A 179 -6.39 17.91 -2.12
N LYS A 180 -6.33 16.65 -1.69
CA LYS A 180 -6.67 16.26 -0.31
C LYS A 180 -5.44 16.41 0.58
N SER A 181 -4.99 17.65 0.80
CA SER A 181 -3.70 17.94 1.43
C SER A 181 -3.48 17.22 2.77
N ARG A 182 -4.48 17.17 3.65
CA ARG A 182 -4.36 16.45 4.93
C ARG A 182 -4.11 14.94 4.73
N ALA A 183 -4.81 14.32 3.79
CA ALA A 183 -4.64 12.89 3.50
C ALA A 183 -3.30 12.64 2.80
N ALA A 184 -2.90 13.51 1.87
CA ALA A 184 -1.62 13.44 1.18
C ALA A 184 -0.44 13.54 2.18
N VAL A 185 -0.49 14.47 3.14
CA VAL A 185 0.55 14.60 4.19
C VAL A 185 0.63 13.34 5.04
N ALA A 186 -0.53 12.80 5.48
CA ALA A 186 -0.57 11.59 6.31
C ALA A 186 -0.06 10.36 5.55
N ALA A 187 -0.51 10.17 4.30
CA ALA A 187 -0.07 9.08 3.44
C ALA A 187 1.43 9.18 3.13
N SER A 188 1.93 10.39 2.83
CA SER A 188 3.36 10.63 2.57
C SER A 188 4.20 10.32 3.80
N ARG A 189 3.76 10.77 4.99
CA ARG A 189 4.45 10.47 6.25
C ARG A 189 4.59 8.96 6.45
N SER A 190 3.48 8.24 6.37
CA SER A 190 3.47 6.79 6.54
C SER A 190 4.29 6.09 5.45
N PHE A 191 4.31 6.60 4.22
CA PHE A 191 5.17 6.05 3.17
C PHE A 191 6.67 6.23 3.47
N LEU A 192 7.08 7.42 3.89
CA LEU A 192 8.47 7.74 4.22
C LEU A 192 8.98 6.97 5.45
N GLU A 193 8.09 6.68 6.41
CA GLU A 193 8.38 5.85 7.58
C GLU A 193 8.57 4.37 7.20
N ASP A 194 7.67 3.81 6.39
CA ASP A 194 7.72 2.40 6.00
C ASP A 194 8.81 2.10 4.96
N TYR A 195 9.11 3.05 4.07
CA TYR A 195 10.01 2.85 2.93
C TYR A 195 11.12 3.93 2.82
N PRO A 196 12.00 4.07 3.84
CA PRO A 196 13.04 5.10 3.88
C PRO A 196 14.18 4.90 2.87
N ARG A 197 14.17 3.81 2.09
CA ARG A 197 15.13 3.53 1.00
C ARG A 197 14.46 3.40 -0.36
N SER A 198 13.18 3.77 -0.44
CA SER A 198 12.40 3.76 -1.67
C SER A 198 13.01 4.65 -2.74
N VAL A 199 12.90 4.22 -4.00
CA VAL A 199 13.22 5.08 -5.16
C VAL A 199 12.29 6.31 -5.25
N TYR A 200 11.11 6.26 -4.62
CA TYR A 200 10.13 7.33 -4.59
C TYR A 200 10.32 8.32 -3.43
N ILE A 201 11.33 8.13 -2.57
CA ILE A 201 11.49 8.92 -1.34
C ILE A 201 11.53 10.43 -1.60
N LYS A 202 12.23 10.85 -2.66
CA LYS A 202 12.32 12.26 -3.05
C LYS A 202 10.96 12.82 -3.47
N GLU A 203 10.22 12.10 -4.31
CA GLU A 203 8.91 12.54 -4.78
C GLU A 203 7.88 12.56 -3.64
N ALA A 204 7.87 11.53 -2.79
CA ALA A 204 7.00 11.45 -1.62
C ALA A 204 7.29 12.57 -0.59
N ALA A 205 8.57 12.87 -0.33
CA ALA A 205 8.96 13.95 0.57
C ALA A 205 8.58 15.33 -0.01
N PHE A 206 8.75 15.53 -1.32
CA PHE A 206 8.28 16.74 -1.99
C PHE A 206 6.76 16.89 -1.87
N MET A 207 6.00 15.82 -2.12
CA MET A 207 4.53 15.82 -1.98
C MET A 207 4.11 16.08 -0.54
N GLN A 208 4.80 15.53 0.46
CA GLN A 208 4.54 15.83 1.86
C GLN A 208 4.70 17.32 2.14
N PHE A 209 5.83 17.91 1.76
CA PHE A 209 6.12 19.32 1.97
C PHE A 209 5.10 20.22 1.25
N LYS A 210 4.87 20.00 -0.05
CA LYS A 210 3.95 20.78 -0.86
C LYS A 210 2.53 20.75 -0.28
N ASN A 211 2.04 19.56 0.10
CA ASN A 211 0.70 19.44 0.67
C ASN A 211 0.64 20.02 2.09
N SER A 212 1.71 19.98 2.88
CA SER A 212 1.77 20.68 4.17
C SER A 212 1.67 22.19 3.97
N TYR A 213 2.37 22.74 2.97
CA TYR A 213 2.27 24.14 2.58
C TYR A 213 0.83 24.52 2.19
N ASP A 214 0.22 23.78 1.24
CA ASP A 214 -1.13 24.06 0.77
C ASP A 214 -2.15 23.99 1.93
N LEU A 215 -1.98 23.03 2.83
CA LEU A 215 -2.81 22.90 4.03
C LEU A 215 -2.63 24.11 4.96
N ALA A 216 -1.39 24.56 5.20
CA ALA A 216 -1.10 25.70 6.05
C ALA A 216 -1.69 27.00 5.49
N MET A 217 -1.43 27.30 4.22
CA MET A 217 -1.88 28.56 3.59
C MET A 217 -3.41 28.68 3.56
N ARG A 218 -4.12 27.56 3.31
CA ARG A 218 -5.60 27.50 3.26
C ARG A 218 -6.24 27.38 4.65
N SER A 219 -5.48 27.40 5.74
CA SER A 219 -6.02 27.19 7.10
C SER A 219 -6.69 28.43 7.70
N VAL A 220 -7.68 28.18 8.56
CA VAL A 220 -8.18 29.20 9.49
C VAL A 220 -7.13 29.55 10.52
N LEU A 221 -7.13 30.80 11.00
CA LEU A 221 -6.11 31.36 11.88
C LEU A 221 -5.80 30.47 13.10
N GLN A 222 -6.83 29.91 13.76
CA GLN A 222 -6.68 29.06 14.95
C GLN A 222 -5.78 27.85 14.73
N LYS A 223 -5.74 27.30 13.51
CA LYS A 223 -4.93 26.13 13.15
C LYS A 223 -3.69 26.53 12.34
N LYS A 224 -3.59 27.78 11.92
CA LYS A 224 -2.63 28.20 10.91
C LYS A 224 -1.21 28.17 11.46
N LYS A 225 -0.98 28.66 12.68
CA LYS A 225 0.35 28.66 13.32
C LYS A 225 1.00 27.28 13.29
N GLU A 226 0.35 26.30 13.90
CA GLU A 226 0.85 24.92 13.99
C GLU A 226 1.09 24.32 12.60
N ARG A 227 0.21 24.60 11.64
CA ARG A 227 0.33 24.06 10.27
C ARG A 227 1.46 24.72 9.48
N VAL A 228 1.69 26.01 9.67
CA VAL A 228 2.83 26.73 9.07
C VAL A 228 4.13 26.17 9.65
N GLU A 229 4.22 26.02 10.97
CA GLU A 229 5.39 25.43 11.64
C GLU A 229 5.67 24.00 11.14
N ASN A 230 4.63 23.15 11.08
CA ASN A 230 4.73 21.80 10.51
C ASN A 230 5.18 21.81 9.03
N ALA A 231 4.66 22.75 8.22
CA ALA A 231 5.06 22.87 6.82
C ALA A 231 6.52 23.28 6.68
N MET A 232 6.99 24.23 7.49
CA MET A 232 8.40 24.64 7.55
C MET A 232 9.30 23.47 7.97
N GLU A 233 8.88 22.65 8.93
CA GLU A 233 9.63 21.46 9.32
C GLU A 233 9.75 20.46 8.15
N THR A 234 8.66 20.18 7.44
CA THR A 234 8.69 19.27 6.27
C THR A 234 9.55 19.83 5.14
N TYR A 235 9.52 21.15 4.92
CA TYR A 235 10.41 21.83 3.98
C TYR A 235 11.87 21.68 4.38
N ALA A 236 12.21 21.95 5.65
CA ALA A 236 13.58 21.85 6.14
C ALA A 236 14.14 20.43 5.98
N LYS A 237 13.32 19.40 6.32
CA LYS A 237 13.69 17.99 6.11
C LYS A 237 13.92 17.67 4.63
N TYR A 238 13.01 18.10 3.75
CA TYR A 238 13.16 17.91 2.31
C TYR A 238 14.43 18.59 1.78
N SER A 239 14.64 19.86 2.14
CA SER A 239 15.79 20.64 1.71
C SER A 239 17.11 20.04 2.17
N PHE A 240 17.16 19.55 3.42
CA PHE A 240 18.36 18.91 3.96
C PHE A 240 18.70 17.60 3.26
N LEU A 241 17.69 16.77 2.93
CA LEU A 241 17.91 15.46 2.31
C LEU A 241 18.22 15.53 0.81
N PHE A 242 17.80 16.59 0.12
CA PHE A 242 17.86 16.68 -1.34
C PHE A 242 18.48 18.00 -1.84
N GLU A 243 19.39 18.58 -1.07
CA GLU A 243 20.15 19.79 -1.42
C GLU A 243 20.89 19.65 -2.76
N GLY A 244 20.93 20.70 -3.59
CA GLY A 244 21.63 20.69 -4.88
C GLY A 244 20.85 20.07 -6.05
N GLU A 245 19.70 19.41 -5.80
CA GLU A 245 18.94 18.74 -6.86
C GLU A 245 17.70 19.53 -7.33
N SER A 246 17.88 20.35 -8.39
CA SER A 246 16.87 20.81 -9.39
C SER A 246 15.58 21.52 -8.94
N TYR A 247 15.22 21.61 -7.65
CA TYR A 247 13.97 22.27 -7.21
C TYR A 247 14.16 23.52 -6.35
N GLU A 248 15.39 23.90 -6.05
CA GLU A 248 15.75 24.92 -5.05
C GLU A 248 15.01 26.25 -5.21
N LYS A 249 14.92 26.80 -6.44
CA LYS A 249 14.25 28.10 -6.64
C LYS A 249 12.75 28.04 -6.36
N ARG A 250 12.07 26.96 -6.77
CA ARG A 250 10.63 26.82 -6.54
C ARG A 250 10.37 26.51 -5.06
N THR A 251 11.19 25.67 -4.44
CA THR A 251 11.05 25.27 -3.03
C THR A 251 11.37 26.43 -2.07
N ALA A 252 12.36 27.27 -2.37
CA ALA A 252 12.72 28.45 -1.58
C ALA A 252 11.55 29.43 -1.43
N LYS A 253 10.78 29.67 -2.51
CA LYS A 253 9.63 30.57 -2.46
C LYS A 253 8.57 30.13 -1.45
N TYR A 254 8.31 28.82 -1.35
CA TYR A 254 7.37 28.30 -0.35
C TYR A 254 7.84 28.59 1.08
N ASN A 255 9.15 28.51 1.35
CA ASN A 255 9.67 28.81 2.69
C ASN A 255 9.57 30.31 3.03
N GLU A 256 9.81 31.18 2.05
CA GLU A 256 9.58 32.62 2.22
C GLU A 256 8.10 32.93 2.53
N ASP A 257 7.18 32.31 1.78
CA ASP A 257 5.74 32.48 1.96
C ASP A 257 5.30 31.98 3.35
N LEU A 258 5.83 30.83 3.81
CA LEU A 258 5.57 30.31 5.15
C LEU A 258 6.13 31.23 6.25
N ALA A 259 7.32 31.79 6.06
CA ALA A 259 7.91 32.71 7.03
C ALA A 259 7.08 34.00 7.15
N GLN A 260 6.61 34.55 6.03
CA GLN A 260 5.71 35.70 6.02
C GLN A 260 4.37 35.37 6.69
N GLU A 261 3.78 34.21 6.38
CA GLU A 261 2.53 33.78 6.99
C GLU A 261 2.67 33.55 8.50
N LEU A 262 3.83 33.05 8.97
CA LEU A 262 4.10 32.88 10.39
C LEU A 262 4.12 34.22 11.13
N ILE A 263 4.75 35.24 10.53
CA ILE A 263 4.77 36.61 11.07
C ILE A 263 3.35 37.17 11.12
N TYR A 264 2.61 37.07 10.03
CA TYR A 264 1.21 37.51 9.95
C TYR A 264 0.35 36.84 11.03
N VAL A 265 0.47 35.51 11.20
CA VAL A 265 -0.27 34.78 12.23
C VAL A 265 0.11 35.24 13.63
N ALA A 266 1.41 35.43 13.90
CA ALA A 266 1.89 35.91 15.20
C ALA A 266 1.41 37.33 15.52
N GLU A 267 1.29 38.19 14.52
CA GLU A 267 0.71 39.52 14.62
C GLU A 267 -0.79 39.44 14.98
N GLN A 268 -1.56 38.62 14.24
CA GLN A 268 -2.99 38.44 14.50
C GLN A 268 -3.29 37.91 15.92
N TYR A 269 -2.47 36.98 16.42
CA TYR A 269 -2.60 36.50 17.79
C TYR A 269 -2.27 37.59 18.81
N ALA A 270 -1.17 38.32 18.62
CA ALA A 270 -0.81 39.42 19.53
C ALA A 270 -1.89 40.51 19.58
N TYR A 271 -2.54 40.82 18.45
CA TYR A 271 -3.69 41.71 18.42
C TYR A 271 -4.90 41.14 19.20
N ARG A 272 -5.21 39.85 19.01
CA ARG A 272 -6.31 39.18 19.74
C ARG A 272 -6.07 39.17 21.25
N ASP A 273 -4.83 38.97 21.68
CA ASP A 273 -4.44 38.96 23.08
C ASP A 273 -4.71 40.34 23.74
N ILE A 274 -4.58 41.44 23.01
CA ILE A 274 -4.96 42.78 23.50
C ILE A 274 -6.48 42.87 23.67
N ALA A 275 -7.23 42.47 22.64
CA ALA A 275 -8.68 42.53 22.65
C ALA A 275 -9.28 41.65 23.76
N GLU A 276 -8.75 40.44 23.95
CA GLU A 276 -9.17 39.52 25.02
C GLU A 276 -8.85 40.07 26.41
N ALA A 277 -7.65 40.64 26.60
CA ALA A 277 -7.29 41.28 27.86
C ALA A 277 -8.28 42.42 28.20
N TYR A 278 -8.65 43.23 27.20
CA TYR A 278 -9.63 44.29 27.40
C TYR A 278 -11.03 43.75 27.66
N GLU A 279 -11.46 42.68 26.97
CA GLU A 279 -12.75 42.05 27.24
C GLU A 279 -12.85 41.53 28.68
N LEU A 280 -11.77 40.95 29.20
CA LEU A 280 -11.69 40.49 30.59
C LEU A 280 -11.73 41.62 31.63
N SER A 281 -11.50 42.89 31.23
CA SER A 281 -11.63 44.03 32.14
C SER A 281 -13.07 44.32 32.54
N SER A 282 -14.07 43.75 31.86
CA SER A 282 -15.48 43.84 32.25
C SER A 282 -15.82 43.05 33.53
N SER A 283 -14.81 42.62 34.29
CA SER A 283 -14.97 41.90 35.55
C SER A 283 -15.71 42.74 36.59
N THR A 284 -16.55 42.08 37.40
CA THR A 284 -17.22 42.70 38.55
C THR A 284 -16.27 42.96 39.73
N SER A 285 -15.06 42.39 39.71
CA SER A 285 -14.02 42.64 40.71
C SER A 285 -13.15 43.81 40.27
N GLU A 286 -13.12 44.89 41.05
CA GLU A 286 -12.33 46.09 40.72
C GLU A 286 -10.84 45.76 40.56
N GLN A 287 -10.29 44.93 41.45
CA GLN A 287 -8.90 44.50 41.36
C GLN A 287 -8.60 43.76 40.05
N LYS A 288 -9.50 42.86 39.61
CA LYS A 288 -9.33 42.14 38.33
C LYS A 288 -9.50 43.06 37.14
N LYS A 289 -10.46 43.99 37.20
CA LYS A 289 -10.66 45.01 36.17
C LYS A 289 -9.41 45.84 35.97
N VAL A 290 -8.86 46.45 37.02
CA VAL A 290 -7.62 47.24 36.96
C VAL A 290 -6.47 46.40 36.38
N TYR A 291 -6.28 45.17 36.86
CA TYR A 291 -5.26 44.26 36.35
C TYR A 291 -5.36 44.02 34.83
N TYR A 292 -6.57 43.74 34.33
CA TYR A 292 -6.77 43.47 32.91
C TYR A 292 -6.66 44.73 32.03
N LEU A 293 -7.01 45.90 32.56
CA LEU A 293 -6.75 47.18 31.87
C LEU A 293 -5.25 47.45 31.75
N GLU A 294 -4.47 47.28 32.83
CA GLU A 294 -3.01 47.39 32.79
C GLU A 294 -2.37 46.38 31.84
N GLU A 295 -2.84 45.13 31.86
CA GLU A 295 -2.37 44.09 30.95
C GLU A 295 -2.72 44.41 29.48
N THR A 296 -3.87 45.04 29.21
CA THR A 296 -4.23 45.55 27.88
C THR A 296 -3.21 46.57 27.39
N LEU A 297 -2.86 47.56 28.22
CA LEU A 297 -1.87 48.60 27.87
C LEU A 297 -0.48 47.99 27.62
N LYS A 298 -0.04 47.11 28.52
CA LYS A 298 1.24 46.40 28.37
C LYS A 298 1.31 45.56 27.09
N ARG A 299 0.23 44.85 26.75
CA ARG A 299 0.15 44.07 25.49
C ARG A 299 0.15 44.99 24.27
N PHE A 300 -0.55 46.12 24.33
CA PHE A 300 -0.51 47.13 23.27
C PHE A 300 0.89 47.69 23.06
N ASP A 301 1.59 48.10 24.11
CA ASP A 301 2.96 48.65 23.99
C ASP A 301 3.92 47.63 23.36
N ASN A 302 3.83 46.37 23.78
CA ASN A 302 4.60 45.28 23.19
C ASN A 302 4.24 45.05 21.71
N PHE A 303 2.95 45.11 21.36
CA PHE A 303 2.48 44.98 19.99
C PHE A 303 2.99 46.12 19.12
N ALA A 304 2.84 47.38 19.54
CA ALA A 304 3.28 48.56 18.81
C ALA A 304 4.80 48.57 18.59
N LYS A 305 5.56 48.11 19.59
CA LYS A 305 7.02 47.96 19.48
C LYS A 305 7.42 46.86 18.50
N LYS A 306 6.71 45.73 18.51
CA LYS A 306 7.05 44.54 17.70
C LYS A 306 6.55 44.65 16.26
N TYR A 307 5.41 45.28 16.04
CA TYR A 307 4.74 45.40 14.74
C TYR A 307 4.38 46.87 14.45
N PRO A 308 5.38 47.77 14.33
CA PRO A 308 5.15 49.21 14.16
C PRO A 308 4.42 49.56 12.87
N ASP A 309 4.56 48.74 11.83
CA ASP A 309 3.94 48.94 10.50
C ASP A 309 2.65 48.12 10.31
N SER A 310 2.12 47.51 11.39
CA SER A 310 0.91 46.69 11.34
C SER A 310 -0.34 47.50 10.96
N GLU A 311 -1.14 46.99 10.03
CA GLU A 311 -2.48 47.54 9.73
C GLU A 311 -3.46 47.40 10.91
N LEU A 312 -3.18 46.51 11.86
CA LEU A 312 -3.98 46.34 13.07
C LEU A 312 -3.63 47.36 14.16
N LEU A 313 -2.54 48.13 14.02
CA LEU A 313 -2.07 49.05 15.05
C LEU A 313 -3.13 50.09 15.42
N GLU A 314 -3.82 50.65 14.43
CA GLU A 314 -4.91 51.62 14.68
C GLU A 314 -6.11 50.96 15.38
N LYS A 315 -6.42 49.71 15.05
CA LYS A 315 -7.48 48.95 15.74
C LYS A 315 -7.07 48.66 17.17
N ALA A 316 -5.82 48.27 17.40
CA ALA A 316 -5.26 48.00 18.73
C ALA A 316 -5.29 49.27 19.61
N ARG A 317 -5.01 50.43 19.02
CA ARG A 317 -5.03 51.74 19.69
C ARG A 317 -6.40 52.12 20.25
N VAL A 318 -7.49 51.58 19.70
CA VAL A 318 -8.83 51.77 20.26
C VAL A 318 -8.94 51.14 21.64
N PHE A 319 -8.41 49.93 21.83
CA PHE A 319 -8.39 49.26 23.13
C PHE A 319 -7.51 50.01 24.13
N GLN A 320 -6.33 50.48 23.71
CA GLN A 320 -5.45 51.31 24.53
C GLN A 320 -6.18 52.53 25.09
N LYS A 321 -6.77 53.36 24.22
CA LYS A 321 -7.47 54.59 24.63
C LYS A 321 -8.64 54.33 25.57
N ARG A 322 -9.37 53.23 25.35
CA ARG A 322 -10.46 52.82 26.24
C ARG A 322 -9.93 52.39 27.59
N ALA A 323 -8.86 51.59 27.60
CA ALA A 323 -8.25 51.12 28.84
C ALA A 323 -7.66 52.26 29.67
N GLU A 324 -6.95 53.20 29.06
CA GLU A 324 -6.46 54.43 29.72
C GLU A 324 -7.61 55.22 30.34
N LYS A 325 -8.69 55.42 29.60
CA LYS A 325 -9.86 56.15 30.09
C LYS A 325 -10.53 55.43 31.27
N GLU A 326 -10.70 54.11 31.21
CA GLU A 326 -11.33 53.35 32.28
C GLU A 326 -10.45 53.28 33.53
N LEU A 327 -9.12 53.17 33.39
CA LEU A 327 -8.19 53.21 34.52
C LEU A 327 -8.26 54.53 35.29
N VAL A 328 -8.39 55.66 34.61
CA VAL A 328 -8.54 56.98 35.27
C VAL A 328 -9.85 57.05 36.09
N ASN A 329 -10.85 56.23 35.75
CA ASN A 329 -12.16 56.19 36.38
C ASN A 329 -12.35 55.02 37.37
N SER A 330 -11.33 54.18 37.54
CA SER A 330 -11.32 53.00 38.43
C SER A 330 -10.49 53.31 39.66
#